data_AF-A0A9E5YZN4-F1
#
_entry.id   AF-A0A9E5YZN4-F1
#
_cell.length_a   1.000
_cell.length_b   1.000
_cell.length_c   1.000
_cell.angle_alpha   90.00
_cell.angle_beta   90.00
_cell.angle_gamma   90.00
#
_symmetry.space_group_name_H-M   'P 1'
#
loop_
_entity.id
_entity.type
_entity.pdbx_description
1 polymer ?
#
loop_
_entity_poly.entity_id
_entity_poly.type
_entity_poly.pdbx_seq_one_letter_code
_entity_poly.pdbx_strand_id
1 'polypeptide(L)'
;MVKEFQKQVEVKLSDYFRQELESYAESNQMEYQLICSEYNRQFQIIKNNLSNNLINKLLDYNHNDVLVSCISEPITSYKLNDYTNNINDNDLIYSPRIDIAISPTILIKRRKKASIGIFRLTEDVDVFKKVHKLEFIKNLENTLRQKSIENFQEYNLPYPHFSNCHNESDYNNKRPLHLFGIEIENQKNVKHLMGDFLNALSLSKIPIIVTPERNFEKLIKMLLFSATINNLKKVPIYNLLNKVIVLKVDQFRTTLNQFLTSRHIAPITVENYR
;
A
#
# COMPACT_ATOMS: atom_id res chain seq x y z
N MET A 1 10.09 18.88 2.78
CA MET A 1 8.86 18.90 1.96
C MET A 1 8.31 17.49 1.76
N VAL A 2 9.09 16.54 1.23
CA VAL A 2 8.74 15.10 1.15
C VAL A 2 8.15 14.56 2.47
N LYS A 3 8.88 14.69 3.58
CA LYS A 3 8.41 14.24 4.91
C LYS A 3 7.15 14.93 5.40
N GLU A 4 6.94 16.20 5.03
CA GLU A 4 5.74 16.94 5.43
C GLU A 4 4.52 16.47 4.64
N PHE A 5 4.69 16.22 3.33
CA PHE A 5 3.64 15.61 2.51
C PHE A 5 3.29 14.21 3.00
N GLN A 6 4.29 13.34 3.22
CA GLN A 6 4.09 11.99 3.75
C GLN A 6 3.34 12.02 5.08
N LYS A 7 3.74 12.91 6.00
CA LYS A 7 3.08 13.08 7.29
C LYS A 7 1.65 13.59 7.16
N GLN A 8 1.38 14.55 6.27
CA GLN A 8 0.01 15.02 6.03
C GLN A 8 -0.88 13.92 5.45
N VAL A 9 -0.36 13.14 4.48
CA VAL A 9 -1.07 11.99 3.92
C VAL A 9 -1.35 10.97 5.01
N GLU A 10 -0.35 10.61 5.83
CA GLU A 10 -0.49 9.66 6.94
C GLU A 10 -1.62 10.05 7.90
N VAL A 11 -1.56 11.28 8.43
CA VAL A 11 -2.50 11.76 9.43
C VAL A 11 -3.90 11.86 8.83
N LYS A 12 -4.03 12.53 7.68
CA LYS A 12 -5.35 12.82 7.09
C LYS A 12 -6.04 11.57 6.56
N LEU A 13 -5.31 10.65 5.91
CA LEU A 13 -5.90 9.39 5.48
C LEU A 13 -6.23 8.46 6.66
N SER A 14 -5.42 8.46 7.72
CA SER A 14 -5.77 7.72 8.93
C SER A 14 -7.06 8.24 9.56
N ASP A 15 -7.24 9.56 9.65
CA ASP A 15 -8.48 10.17 10.14
C ASP A 15 -9.68 9.85 9.23
N TYR A 16 -9.49 9.86 7.91
CA TYR A 16 -10.51 9.47 6.94
C TYR A 16 -10.94 8.02 7.12
N PHE A 17 -9.98 7.08 7.17
CA PHE A 17 -10.30 5.66 7.33
C PHE A 17 -10.98 5.36 8.66
N ARG A 18 -10.63 6.07 9.74
CA ARG A 18 -11.33 5.93 11.02
C ARG A 18 -12.81 6.30 10.88
N GLN A 19 -13.13 7.46 10.27
CA GLN A 19 -14.52 7.89 10.08
C GLN A 19 -15.31 6.96 9.14
N GLU A 20 -14.67 6.47 8.08
CA GLU A 20 -15.27 5.47 7.18
C GLU A 20 -15.56 4.15 7.89
N LEU A 21 -14.63 3.67 8.73
CA LEU A 21 -14.82 2.45 9.50
C LEU A 21 -15.91 2.59 10.57
N GLU A 22 -16.01 3.75 11.22
CA GLU A 22 -17.11 4.06 12.15
C GLU A 22 -18.46 4.00 11.44
N SER A 23 -18.58 4.69 10.30
CA SER A 23 -19.80 4.65 9.46
C SER A 23 -20.13 3.24 8.97
N TYR A 24 -19.10 2.47 8.61
CA TYR A 24 -19.24 1.10 8.14
C TYR A 24 -19.67 0.14 9.27
N ALA A 25 -19.14 0.30 10.48
CA ALA A 25 -19.51 -0.52 11.64
C ALA A 25 -20.99 -0.38 12.01
N GLU A 26 -21.54 0.83 11.84
CA GLU A 26 -22.96 1.11 12.07
C GLU A 26 -23.86 0.52 10.97
N SER A 27 -23.45 0.65 9.70
CA SER A 27 -24.27 0.24 8.54
C SER A 27 -24.14 -1.24 8.18
N ASN A 28 -23.00 -1.87 8.49
CA ASN A 28 -22.63 -3.23 8.05
C ASN A 28 -22.09 -4.07 9.22
N GLN A 29 -22.77 -4.02 10.37
CA GLN A 29 -22.29 -4.56 11.65
C GLN A 29 -21.78 -6.01 11.57
N MET A 30 -22.52 -6.92 10.92
CA MET A 30 -22.14 -8.33 10.83
C MET A 30 -20.83 -8.52 10.04
N GLU A 31 -20.70 -7.87 8.89
CA GLU A 31 -19.49 -7.95 8.07
C GLU A 31 -18.31 -7.32 8.81
N TYR A 32 -18.52 -6.15 9.44
CA TYR A 32 -17.52 -5.51 10.29
C TYR A 32 -17.02 -6.42 11.42
N GLN A 33 -17.91 -7.13 12.10
CA GLN A 33 -17.55 -8.11 13.15
C GLN A 33 -16.72 -9.28 12.60
N LEU A 34 -16.99 -9.75 11.38
CA LEU A 34 -16.17 -10.79 10.73
C LEU A 34 -14.75 -10.28 10.43
N ILE A 35 -14.62 -9.02 10.00
CA ILE A 35 -13.30 -8.37 9.79
C ILE A 35 -12.55 -8.27 11.12
N CYS A 36 -13.22 -7.79 12.17
CA CYS A 36 -12.64 -7.69 13.51
C CYS A 36 -12.19 -9.05 14.05
N SER A 37 -13.00 -10.09 13.85
CA SER A 37 -12.70 -11.45 14.31
C SER A 37 -11.46 -12.02 13.61
N GLU A 38 -11.35 -11.84 12.29
CA GLU A 38 -10.17 -12.25 11.53
C GLU A 38 -8.93 -11.46 11.94
N TYR A 39 -9.05 -10.13 12.08
CA TYR A 39 -7.96 -9.30 12.59
C TYR A 39 -7.48 -9.77 13.98
N ASN A 40 -8.42 -10.06 14.89
CA ASN A 40 -8.09 -10.53 16.24
C ASN A 40 -7.40 -11.88 16.21
N ARG A 41 -7.84 -12.80 15.35
CA ARG A 41 -7.19 -14.08 15.14
C ARG A 41 -5.72 -13.88 14.73
N GLN A 42 -5.46 -13.02 13.74
CA GLN A 42 -4.09 -12.71 13.30
C GLN A 42 -3.27 -12.04 14.41
N PHE A 43 -3.86 -11.10 15.14
CA PHE A 43 -3.19 -10.43 16.25
C PHE A 43 -2.76 -11.41 17.36
N GLN A 44 -3.61 -12.38 17.73
CA GLN A 44 -3.25 -13.39 18.72
C GLN A 44 -2.11 -14.30 18.22
N ILE A 45 -2.12 -14.67 16.93
CA ILE A 45 -1.05 -15.47 16.33
C ILE A 45 0.28 -14.72 16.39
N ILE A 46 0.28 -13.43 16.02
CA ILE A 46 1.45 -12.58 16.15
C ILE A 46 1.94 -12.54 17.60
N LYS A 47 1.04 -12.30 18.55
CA LYS A 47 1.37 -12.24 19.98
C LYS A 47 2.01 -13.54 20.46
N ASN A 48 1.49 -14.69 20.04
CA ASN A 48 2.02 -16.00 20.43
C ASN A 48 3.38 -16.32 19.80
N ASN A 49 3.69 -15.75 18.64
CA ASN A 49 4.95 -15.96 17.93
C ASN A 49 6.05 -14.94 18.28
N LEU A 50 5.72 -13.90 19.06
CA LEU A 50 6.69 -12.90 19.50
C LEU A 50 7.36 -13.32 20.82
N SER A 51 8.62 -12.93 20.99
CA SER A 51 9.28 -13.08 22.30
C SER A 51 8.63 -12.17 23.35
N ASN A 52 8.67 -12.56 24.63
CA ASN A 52 8.07 -11.80 25.74
C ASN A 52 8.45 -10.30 25.75
N ASN A 53 9.69 -9.96 25.36
CA ASN A 53 10.15 -8.57 25.26
C ASN A 53 9.49 -7.76 24.13
N LEU A 54 9.05 -8.41 23.05
CA LEU A 54 8.31 -7.78 21.95
C LEU A 54 6.81 -7.76 22.24
N ILE A 55 6.26 -8.78 22.91
CA ILE A 55 4.87 -8.79 23.38
C ILE A 55 4.60 -7.58 24.28
N ASN A 56 5.50 -7.28 25.21
CA ASN A 56 5.39 -6.12 26.11
C ASN A 56 5.45 -4.76 25.39
N LYS A 57 5.76 -4.75 24.08
CA LYS A 57 5.69 -3.55 23.25
C LYS A 57 4.35 -3.42 22.51
N LEU A 58 3.54 -4.47 22.43
CA LEU A 58 2.20 -4.37 21.86
C LEU A 58 1.28 -3.66 22.86
N LEU A 59 0.45 -2.75 22.37
CA LEU A 59 -0.53 -2.03 23.18
C LEU A 59 -1.94 -2.55 22.91
N ASP A 60 -2.82 -2.43 23.91
CA ASP A 60 -4.26 -2.63 23.72
C ASP A 60 -4.77 -1.68 22.63
N TYR A 61 -5.73 -2.15 21.83
CA TYR A 61 -6.12 -1.48 20.59
C TYR A 61 -7.61 -1.16 20.55
N ASN A 62 -7.93 -0.07 19.87
CA ASN A 62 -9.26 0.26 19.37
C ASN A 62 -9.33 -0.16 17.91
N HIS A 63 -10.32 -0.98 17.55
CA HIS A 63 -10.47 -1.54 16.20
C HIS A 63 -10.51 -0.46 15.09
N ASN A 64 -11.20 0.65 15.33
CA ASN A 64 -11.34 1.71 14.33
C ASN A 64 -10.02 2.43 14.02
N ASP A 65 -9.08 2.43 14.96
CA ASP A 65 -7.77 3.09 14.80
C ASP A 65 -6.73 2.19 14.12
N VAL A 66 -7.00 0.90 13.98
CA VAL A 66 -5.98 -0.10 13.61
C VAL A 66 -6.38 -1.00 12.44
N LEU A 67 -7.67 -1.25 12.21
CA LEU A 67 -8.15 -2.13 11.13
C LEU A 67 -7.69 -1.68 9.75
N VAL A 68 -7.66 -0.36 9.53
CA VAL A 68 -7.05 0.26 8.35
C VAL A 68 -6.43 1.57 8.78
N SER A 69 -5.17 1.80 8.44
CA SER A 69 -4.50 3.07 8.68
C SER A 69 -3.44 3.35 7.64
N CYS A 70 -3.08 4.63 7.54
CA CYS A 70 -1.95 5.07 6.75
C CYS A 70 -0.70 5.18 7.66
N ILE A 71 0.46 4.81 7.14
CA ILE A 71 1.75 4.88 7.85
C ILE A 71 2.78 5.50 6.90
N SER A 72 3.53 6.50 7.35
CA SER A 72 4.72 6.99 6.64
C SER A 72 5.96 6.17 7.00
N GLU A 73 6.82 5.93 6.01
CA GLU A 73 8.06 5.16 6.13
C GLU A 73 7.89 3.88 6.97
N PRO A 74 6.90 3.00 6.66
CA PRO A 74 6.65 1.79 7.43
C PRO A 74 7.91 0.93 7.52
N ILE A 75 8.12 0.37 8.71
CA ILE A 75 9.18 -0.61 8.94
C ILE A 75 8.87 -1.86 8.11
N THR A 76 9.86 -2.36 7.39
CA THR A 76 9.84 -3.71 6.79
C THR A 76 11.01 -4.51 7.36
N SER A 77 10.88 -5.83 7.44
CA SER A 77 11.99 -6.67 7.89
C SER A 77 11.77 -8.08 7.40
N TYR A 78 12.59 -8.52 6.44
CA TYR A 78 12.67 -9.94 6.07
C TYR A 78 13.87 -10.58 6.74
N LYS A 79 13.61 -11.68 7.44
CA LYS A 79 14.61 -12.52 8.06
C LYS A 79 14.83 -13.78 7.25
N LEU A 80 15.97 -14.43 7.44
CA LEU A 80 16.34 -15.64 6.73
C LEU A 80 15.32 -16.76 6.95
N ASN A 81 14.71 -16.82 8.14
CA ASN A 81 13.63 -17.75 8.46
C ASN A 81 12.32 -17.53 7.68
N ASP A 82 12.11 -16.36 7.08
CA ASP A 82 10.97 -16.11 6.18
C ASP A 82 11.18 -16.82 4.84
N TYR A 83 12.44 -17.08 4.45
CA TYR A 83 12.80 -17.83 3.25
C TYR A 83 13.00 -19.33 3.54
N THR A 84 13.72 -19.66 4.62
CA THR A 84 14.13 -21.04 4.93
C THR A 84 13.09 -21.82 5.73
N ASN A 85 12.07 -21.15 6.29
CA ASN A 85 11.15 -21.69 7.30
C ASN A 85 11.82 -22.20 8.59
N ASN A 86 13.15 -22.06 8.74
CA ASN A 86 13.89 -22.52 9.91
C ASN A 86 13.90 -21.44 10.99
N ILE A 87 13.30 -21.74 12.15
CA ILE A 87 13.07 -20.77 13.24
C ILE A 87 14.38 -20.18 13.80
N ASN A 88 15.50 -20.89 13.65
CA ASN A 88 16.82 -20.45 14.12
C ASN A 88 17.45 -19.36 13.25
N ASP A 89 17.00 -19.22 12.00
CA ASP A 89 17.60 -18.32 11.01
C ASP A 89 17.07 -16.88 11.17
N ASN A 90 17.53 -16.18 12.20
CA ASN A 90 17.04 -14.83 12.52
C ASN A 90 17.78 -13.69 11.81
N ASP A 91 18.71 -14.00 10.92
CA ASP A 91 19.51 -13.01 10.21
C ASP A 91 18.66 -12.18 9.26
N LEU A 92 18.89 -10.87 9.24
CA LEU A 92 18.20 -9.96 8.34
C LEU A 92 18.69 -10.17 6.90
N ILE A 93 17.77 -10.41 5.96
CA ILE A 93 18.09 -10.49 4.52
C ILE A 93 18.15 -9.07 3.94
N TYR A 94 17.02 -8.37 3.98
CA TYR A 94 16.82 -7.05 3.40
C TYR A 94 15.56 -6.39 3.97
N SER A 95 15.54 -5.06 3.99
CA SER A 95 14.43 -4.24 4.52
C SER A 95 14.12 -3.14 3.49
N PRO A 96 13.36 -3.47 2.43
CA PRO A 96 12.96 -2.49 1.42
C PRO A 96 12.05 -1.45 2.05
N ARG A 97 12.29 -0.17 1.81
CA ARG A 97 11.46 0.90 2.38
C ARG A 97 10.45 1.34 1.35
N ILE A 98 9.22 1.54 1.81
CA ILE A 98 8.17 2.24 1.08
C ILE A 98 7.98 3.60 1.73
N ASP A 99 7.70 4.63 0.94
CA ASP A 99 7.43 5.97 1.45
C ASP A 99 6.14 6.07 2.27
N ILE A 100 5.03 5.51 1.75
CA ILE A 100 3.73 5.52 2.41
C ILE A 100 3.03 4.18 2.21
N ALA A 101 2.46 3.63 3.27
CA ALA A 101 1.60 2.45 3.18
C ALA A 101 0.19 2.72 3.73
N ILE A 102 -0.78 2.02 3.16
CA ILE A 102 -2.10 1.82 3.77
C ILE A 102 -2.23 0.33 4.07
N SER A 103 -2.61 -0.02 5.29
CA SER A 103 -2.62 -1.41 5.73
C SER A 103 -3.52 -1.62 6.94
N PRO A 104 -3.94 -2.87 7.23
CA PRO A 104 -4.24 -3.26 8.60
C PRO A 104 -2.99 -3.12 9.46
N THR A 105 -3.13 -2.46 10.61
CA THR A 105 -2.02 -2.06 11.46
C THR A 105 -2.18 -2.61 12.87
N ILE A 106 -1.09 -2.61 13.63
CA ILE A 106 -1.09 -2.86 15.07
C ILE A 106 -0.40 -1.69 15.78
N LEU A 107 -0.76 -1.47 17.05
CA LEU A 107 -0.10 -0.49 17.90
C LEU A 107 1.09 -1.10 18.64
N ILE A 108 2.26 -0.52 18.42
CA ILE A 108 3.50 -0.83 19.13
C ILE A 108 3.87 0.33 20.07
N LYS A 109 4.83 0.08 20.97
CA LYS A 109 5.27 0.98 22.05
C LYS A 109 5.31 2.45 21.61
N ARG A 110 4.78 3.34 22.46
CA ARG A 110 4.56 4.78 22.18
C ARG A 110 3.48 5.05 21.10
N ARG A 111 2.50 4.14 20.96
CA ARG A 111 1.38 4.25 20.00
C ARG A 111 1.83 4.41 18.55
N LYS A 112 3.00 3.89 18.20
CA LYS A 112 3.43 3.85 16.80
C LYS A 112 2.61 2.77 16.08
N LYS A 113 2.18 3.06 14.85
CA LYS A 113 1.49 2.08 14.00
C LYS A 113 2.52 1.27 13.22
N ALA A 114 2.30 -0.03 13.11
CA ALA A 114 3.08 -0.93 12.29
C ALA A 114 2.13 -1.78 11.45
N SER A 115 2.46 -2.06 10.19
CA SER A 115 1.61 -2.94 9.38
C SER A 115 1.59 -4.35 9.98
N ILE A 116 0.44 -5.01 9.98
CA ILE A 116 0.33 -6.40 10.43
C ILE A 116 1.14 -7.34 9.53
N GLY A 117 1.31 -6.98 8.25
CA GLY A 117 2.02 -7.80 7.27
C GLY A 117 3.51 -7.98 7.55
N ILE A 118 4.13 -7.16 8.40
CA ILE A 118 5.56 -7.28 8.75
C ILE A 118 5.86 -8.49 9.62
N PHE A 119 4.83 -9.08 10.22
CA PHE A 119 4.96 -10.26 11.04
C PHE A 119 4.70 -11.49 10.17
N ARG A 120 5.28 -12.62 10.56
CA ARG A 120 4.97 -13.90 9.92
C ARG A 120 3.51 -14.26 10.21
N LEU A 121 2.65 -14.00 9.23
CA LEU A 121 1.23 -14.35 9.28
C LEU A 121 1.04 -15.81 8.84
N THR A 122 -0.14 -16.38 9.14
CA THR A 122 -0.51 -17.72 8.67
C THR A 122 -0.58 -17.78 7.14
N GLU A 123 -0.52 -18.97 6.55
CA GLU A 123 -0.67 -19.12 5.10
C GLU A 123 -2.03 -18.60 4.59
N ASP A 124 -3.06 -18.70 5.42
CA ASP A 124 -4.44 -18.25 5.18
C ASP A 124 -4.72 -16.87 5.80
N VAL A 125 -4.01 -15.84 5.34
CA VAL A 125 -4.31 -14.45 5.75
C VAL A 125 -5.48 -13.91 4.96
N ASP A 126 -6.67 -13.84 5.56
CA ASP A 126 -7.82 -13.22 4.90
C ASP A 126 -7.98 -11.74 5.29
N VAL A 127 -7.26 -11.22 6.28
CA VAL A 127 -7.45 -9.83 6.77
C VAL A 127 -7.25 -8.78 5.66
N PHE A 128 -6.19 -8.90 4.84
CA PHE A 128 -5.95 -7.98 3.74
C PHE A 128 -7.05 -8.06 2.68
N LYS A 129 -7.53 -9.27 2.39
CA LYS A 129 -8.61 -9.49 1.42
C LYS A 129 -9.95 -8.97 1.94
N LYS A 130 -10.26 -9.17 3.22
CA LYS A 130 -11.45 -8.63 3.86
C LYS A 130 -11.43 -7.09 3.89
N VAL A 131 -10.31 -6.50 4.28
CA VAL A 131 -10.15 -5.04 4.29
C VAL A 131 -10.20 -4.46 2.87
N HIS A 132 -9.60 -5.13 1.89
CA HIS A 132 -9.68 -4.72 0.48
C HIS A 132 -11.12 -4.72 -0.05
N LYS A 133 -12.01 -5.56 0.50
CA LYS A 133 -13.40 -5.62 0.07
C LYS A 133 -14.25 -4.43 0.52
N LEU A 134 -13.80 -3.67 1.51
CA LEU A 134 -14.48 -2.48 2.02
C LEU A 134 -14.75 -1.49 0.88
N GLU A 135 -15.95 -0.94 0.84
CA GLU A 135 -16.41 -0.10 -0.26
C GLU A 135 -15.52 1.15 -0.43
N PHE A 136 -15.22 1.87 0.66
CA PHE A 136 -14.39 3.06 0.62
C PHE A 136 -12.95 2.77 0.14
N ILE A 137 -12.43 1.56 0.39
CA ILE A 137 -11.12 1.12 -0.11
C ILE A 137 -11.16 0.85 -1.61
N LYS A 138 -12.18 0.12 -2.09
CA LYS A 138 -12.39 -0.11 -3.52
C LYS A 138 -12.59 1.19 -4.28
N ASN A 139 -13.35 2.13 -3.71
CA ASN A 139 -13.61 3.42 -4.32
C ASN A 139 -12.33 4.25 -4.45
N LEU A 140 -11.48 4.26 -3.41
CA LEU A 140 -10.15 4.88 -3.46
C LEU A 140 -9.28 4.25 -4.55
N GLU A 141 -9.15 2.92 -4.56
CA GLU A 141 -8.37 2.20 -5.57
C GLU A 141 -8.85 2.51 -6.99
N ASN A 142 -10.16 2.37 -7.24
CA ASN A 142 -10.76 2.57 -8.56
C ASN A 142 -10.51 4.00 -9.08
N THR A 143 -10.63 5.00 -8.20
CA THR A 143 -10.41 6.41 -8.58
C THR A 143 -8.95 6.66 -8.94
N LEU A 144 -8.00 6.14 -8.15
CA LEU A 144 -6.57 6.22 -8.43
C LEU A 144 -6.19 5.47 -9.72
N ARG A 145 -6.75 4.27 -9.90
CA ARG A 145 -6.52 3.44 -11.08
C ARG A 145 -7.07 4.12 -12.35
N GLN A 146 -8.22 4.75 -12.28
CA GLN A 146 -8.80 5.49 -13.41
C GLN A 146 -7.86 6.62 -13.86
N LYS A 147 -7.26 7.37 -12.92
CA LYS A 147 -6.25 8.39 -13.23
C LYS A 147 -4.98 7.79 -13.85
N SER A 148 -4.54 6.63 -13.39
CA SER A 148 -3.44 5.91 -14.04
C SER A 148 -3.82 5.44 -15.45
N ILE A 149 -5.04 5.00 -15.69
CA ILE A 149 -5.50 4.59 -17.03
C ILE A 149 -5.47 5.78 -17.98
N GLU A 150 -6.02 6.92 -17.57
CA GLU A 150 -5.96 8.18 -18.33
C GLU A 150 -4.51 8.52 -18.71
N ASN A 151 -3.58 8.41 -17.74
CA ASN A 151 -2.16 8.63 -17.97
C ASN A 151 -1.54 7.64 -18.97
N PHE A 152 -1.87 6.35 -18.93
CA PHE A 152 -1.32 5.38 -19.89
C PHE A 152 -1.88 5.63 -21.31
N GLN A 153 -3.16 5.98 -21.40
CA GLN A 153 -3.84 6.30 -22.66
C GLN A 153 -3.23 7.54 -23.34
N GLU A 154 -2.90 8.59 -22.57
CA GLU A 154 -2.24 9.81 -23.07
C GLU A 154 -0.96 9.49 -23.87
N TYR A 155 -0.23 8.43 -23.50
CA TYR A 155 1.04 8.04 -24.13
C TYR A 155 0.95 6.76 -24.97
N ASN A 156 -0.26 6.30 -25.32
CA ASN A 156 -0.49 5.07 -26.08
C ASN A 156 0.18 3.82 -25.47
N LEU A 157 0.31 3.78 -24.14
CA LEU A 157 0.85 2.62 -23.45
C LEU A 157 -0.26 1.57 -23.25
N PRO A 158 -0.02 0.29 -23.60
CA PRO A 158 -1.01 -0.75 -23.39
C PRO A 158 -1.19 -0.99 -21.89
N TYR A 159 -2.29 -0.49 -21.32
CA TYR A 159 -2.67 -0.81 -19.94
C TYR A 159 -3.39 -2.17 -19.93
N PRO A 160 -3.18 -3.03 -18.91
CA PRO A 160 -3.99 -4.24 -18.80
C PRO A 160 -5.46 -3.84 -18.78
N HIS A 161 -6.28 -4.50 -19.59
CA HIS A 161 -7.72 -4.40 -19.43
C HIS A 161 -8.09 -5.05 -18.09
N PHE A 162 -8.00 -4.29 -17.00
CA PHE A 162 -8.69 -4.61 -15.75
C PHE A 162 -10.16 -4.31 -15.99
N SER A 163 -10.82 -5.10 -16.83
CA SER A 163 -12.27 -5.11 -16.94
C SER A 163 -12.80 -5.62 -15.60
N ASN A 164 -13.03 -4.69 -14.68
CA ASN A 164 -13.49 -4.90 -13.32
C ASN A 164 -12.48 -5.66 -12.44
N CYS A 165 -11.63 -4.92 -11.72
CA CYS A 165 -10.67 -5.38 -10.70
C CYS A 165 -11.33 -6.01 -9.45
N HIS A 166 -12.26 -6.94 -9.66
CA HIS A 166 -12.98 -7.67 -8.63
C HIS A 166 -12.40 -9.06 -8.36
N ASN A 167 -11.50 -9.55 -9.22
CA ASN A 167 -10.94 -10.89 -9.10
C ASN A 167 -9.56 -10.86 -8.41
N GLU A 168 -9.43 -11.60 -7.30
CA GLU A 168 -8.18 -11.75 -6.54
C GLU A 168 -7.01 -12.28 -7.37
N SER A 169 -7.27 -12.97 -8.49
CA SER A 169 -6.27 -13.50 -9.41
C SER A 169 -5.42 -12.42 -10.09
N ASP A 170 -5.92 -11.19 -10.15
CA ASP A 170 -5.33 -10.15 -11.00
C ASP A 170 -4.15 -9.45 -10.29
N TYR A 171 -4.10 -9.56 -8.97
CA TYR A 171 -3.03 -9.00 -8.12
C TYR A 171 -1.80 -9.90 -8.11
N ASN A 172 -0.60 -9.29 -8.21
CA ASN A 172 0.67 -10.01 -8.17
C ASN A 172 0.97 -10.59 -6.79
N ASN A 173 0.76 -9.78 -5.75
CA ASN A 173 1.21 -10.09 -4.42
C ASN A 173 0.07 -10.72 -3.60
N LYS A 174 0.11 -12.05 -3.48
CA LYS A 174 -0.86 -12.83 -2.70
C LYS A 174 -0.62 -12.75 -1.19
N ARG A 175 0.58 -12.34 -0.76
CA ARG A 175 0.98 -12.19 0.65
C ARG A 175 1.61 -10.80 0.87
N PRO A 176 0.82 -9.73 0.71
CA PRO A 176 1.35 -8.38 0.78
C PRO A 176 1.75 -8.00 2.22
N LEU A 177 2.80 -7.19 2.36
CA LEU A 177 3.08 -6.48 3.62
C LEU A 177 2.08 -5.33 3.83
N HIS A 178 1.63 -4.71 2.74
CA HIS A 178 0.76 -3.53 2.74
C HIS A 178 -0.39 -3.68 1.76
N LEU A 179 -1.56 -3.15 2.09
CA LEU A 179 -2.66 -3.14 1.14
C LEU A 179 -2.33 -2.22 -0.04
N PHE A 180 -1.94 -0.97 0.25
CA PHE A 180 -1.36 -0.05 -0.72
C PHE A 180 0.10 0.21 -0.36
N GLY A 181 0.98 0.15 -1.34
CA GLY A 181 2.38 0.56 -1.23
C GLY A 181 2.63 1.71 -2.18
N ILE A 182 2.94 2.88 -1.64
CA ILE A 182 3.07 4.12 -2.39
C ILE A 182 4.52 4.58 -2.28
N GLU A 183 5.24 4.57 -3.40
CA GLU A 183 6.55 5.21 -3.51
C GLU A 183 6.41 6.58 -4.17
N ILE A 184 7.14 7.56 -3.66
CA ILE A 184 7.15 8.91 -4.19
C ILE A 184 8.52 9.20 -4.77
N GLU A 185 8.63 9.02 -6.09
CA GLU A 185 9.86 9.21 -6.84
C GLU A 185 10.35 10.66 -6.71
N ASN A 186 11.42 10.86 -5.93
CA ASN A 186 12.02 12.17 -5.69
C ASN A 186 13.42 12.31 -6.29
N GLN A 187 13.95 11.26 -6.90
CA GLN A 187 15.29 11.19 -7.44
C GLN A 187 15.32 11.45 -8.94
N LYS A 188 16.52 11.81 -9.44
CA LYS A 188 16.74 12.11 -10.86
C LYS A 188 17.11 10.87 -11.68
N ASN A 189 17.43 9.74 -11.03
CA ASN A 189 18.10 8.60 -11.65
C ASN A 189 17.12 7.44 -11.88
N VAL A 190 17.01 7.00 -13.14
CA VAL A 190 16.11 5.94 -13.62
C VAL A 190 16.35 4.58 -12.92
N LYS A 191 17.56 4.31 -12.41
CA LYS A 191 17.82 3.08 -11.65
C LYS A 191 17.03 3.03 -10.34
N HIS A 192 16.84 4.18 -9.70
CA HIS A 192 16.05 4.26 -8.46
C HIS A 192 14.57 4.05 -8.77
N LEU A 193 14.08 4.67 -9.84
CA LEU A 193 12.71 4.46 -10.31
C LEU A 193 12.35 2.98 -10.51
N MET A 194 13.23 2.20 -11.15
CA MET A 194 12.98 0.76 -11.29
C MET A 194 12.97 0.04 -9.94
N GLY A 195 13.86 0.44 -9.02
CA GLY A 195 13.85 -0.04 -7.64
C GLY A 195 12.53 0.25 -6.92
N ASP A 196 12.02 1.47 -7.05
CA ASP A 196 10.75 1.90 -6.45
C ASP A 196 9.57 1.07 -6.98
N PHE A 197 9.52 0.83 -8.30
CA PHE A 197 8.52 -0.07 -8.89
C PHE A 197 8.59 -1.47 -8.26
N LEU A 198 9.79 -2.04 -8.15
CA LEU A 198 9.98 -3.38 -7.58
C LEU A 198 9.62 -3.43 -6.09
N ASN A 199 9.94 -2.40 -5.31
CA ASN A 199 9.54 -2.30 -3.90
C ASN A 199 8.02 -2.24 -3.77
N ALA A 200 7.36 -1.34 -4.50
CA ALA A 200 5.91 -1.23 -4.47
C ALA A 200 5.24 -2.57 -4.85
N LEU A 201 5.68 -3.20 -5.95
CA LEU A 201 5.16 -4.48 -6.43
C LEU A 201 5.38 -5.65 -5.46
N SER A 202 6.56 -5.71 -4.83
CA SER A 202 6.94 -6.83 -3.97
C SER A 202 6.32 -6.76 -2.57
N LEU A 203 6.00 -5.57 -2.09
CA LEU A 203 5.52 -5.37 -0.73
C LEU A 203 4.02 -5.11 -0.64
N SER A 204 3.37 -4.73 -1.73
CA SER A 204 1.96 -4.33 -1.68
C SER A 204 1.05 -5.10 -2.62
N LYS A 205 -0.23 -5.14 -2.25
CA LYS A 205 -1.29 -5.65 -3.11
C LYS A 205 -1.61 -4.64 -4.21
N ILE A 206 -1.70 -3.36 -3.85
CA ILE A 206 -2.00 -2.24 -4.74
C ILE A 206 -0.76 -1.34 -4.81
N PRO A 207 0.16 -1.58 -5.76
CA PRO A 207 1.37 -0.78 -5.94
C PRO A 207 1.07 0.54 -6.62
N ILE A 208 1.57 1.63 -6.05
CA ILE A 208 1.41 2.99 -6.55
C ILE A 208 2.78 3.67 -6.65
N ILE A 209 3.04 4.30 -7.78
CA ILE A 209 4.18 5.21 -7.96
C ILE A 209 3.64 6.60 -8.22
N VAL A 210 4.06 7.53 -7.37
CA VAL A 210 3.74 8.95 -7.47
C VAL A 210 5.01 9.67 -7.90
N THR A 211 4.95 10.48 -8.95
CA THR A 211 6.12 11.21 -9.44
C THR A 211 5.82 12.68 -9.70
N PRO A 212 6.76 13.60 -9.45
CA PRO A 212 6.61 15.00 -9.84
C PRO A 212 6.32 15.13 -11.33
N GLU A 213 5.51 16.12 -11.68
CA GLU A 213 5.03 16.39 -13.04
C GLU A 213 6.20 16.50 -14.02
N ARG A 214 7.28 17.19 -13.61
CA ARG A 214 8.53 17.35 -14.38
C ARG A 214 9.26 16.04 -14.72
N ASN A 215 9.04 14.98 -13.94
CA ASN A 215 9.70 13.68 -14.09
C ASN A 215 8.77 12.63 -14.72
N PHE A 216 7.48 12.94 -14.85
CA PHE A 216 6.47 12.01 -15.34
C PHE A 216 6.81 11.41 -16.70
N GLU A 217 7.24 12.26 -17.66
CA GLU A 217 7.60 11.81 -19.00
C GLU A 217 8.77 10.80 -18.99
N LYS A 218 9.72 10.95 -18.06
CA LYS A 218 10.85 10.00 -17.92
C LYS A 218 10.36 8.64 -17.43
N LEU A 219 9.44 8.63 -16.47
CA LEU A 219 8.80 7.41 -16.00
C LEU A 219 8.05 6.72 -17.14
N ILE A 220 7.27 7.46 -17.91
CA ILE A 220 6.56 6.92 -19.07
C ILE A 220 7.52 6.34 -20.11
N LYS A 221 8.62 7.03 -20.41
CA LYS A 221 9.66 6.51 -21.33
C LYS A 221 10.25 5.19 -20.86
N MET A 222 10.43 5.02 -19.54
CA MET A 222 10.86 3.73 -18.96
C MET A 222 9.82 2.63 -19.23
N LEU A 223 8.53 2.91 -19.01
CA LEU A 223 7.46 1.96 -19.28
C LEU A 223 7.34 1.61 -20.77
N LEU A 224 7.47 2.61 -21.66
CA LEU A 224 7.52 2.41 -23.12
C LEU A 224 8.69 1.53 -23.54
N PHE A 225 9.87 1.77 -22.96
CA PHE A 225 11.02 0.91 -23.16
C PHE A 225 10.73 -0.53 -22.71
N SER A 226 10.19 -0.72 -21.50
CA SER A 226 9.79 -2.04 -21.00
C SER A 226 8.77 -2.72 -21.91
N ALA A 227 7.77 -2.00 -22.41
CA ALA A 227 6.77 -2.52 -23.35
C ALA A 227 7.42 -2.95 -24.69
N THR A 228 8.37 -2.14 -25.18
CA THR A 228 9.13 -2.42 -26.40
C THR A 228 9.97 -3.69 -26.26
N ILE A 229 10.67 -3.83 -25.12
CA ILE A 229 11.43 -5.05 -24.81
C ILE A 229 10.51 -6.27 -24.68
N ASN A 230 9.34 -6.12 -24.04
CA ASN A 230 8.35 -7.20 -23.98
C ASN A 230 7.89 -7.64 -25.37
N ASN A 231 7.61 -6.69 -26.27
CA ASN A 231 7.16 -7.01 -27.61
C ASN A 231 8.28 -7.64 -28.49
N LEU A 232 9.44 -6.97 -28.56
CA LEU A 232 10.54 -7.34 -29.46
C LEU A 232 11.37 -8.52 -28.96
N LYS A 233 11.59 -8.61 -27.64
CA LYS A 233 12.48 -9.60 -27.01
C LYS A 233 11.74 -10.65 -26.20
N LYS A 234 10.41 -10.54 -26.06
CA LYS A 234 9.57 -11.47 -25.29
C LYS A 234 9.97 -11.58 -23.81
N VAL A 235 10.59 -10.53 -23.26
CA VAL A 235 10.90 -10.45 -21.82
C VAL A 235 9.72 -9.78 -21.11
N PRO A 236 8.97 -10.48 -20.23
CA PRO A 236 7.68 -10.04 -19.71
C PRO A 236 7.75 -8.97 -18.61
N ILE A 237 8.81 -8.16 -18.57
CA ILE A 237 8.99 -7.12 -17.53
C ILE A 237 7.82 -6.12 -17.53
N TYR A 238 7.31 -5.75 -18.70
CA TYR A 238 6.19 -4.83 -18.79
C TYR A 238 4.90 -5.40 -18.19
N ASN A 239 4.66 -6.71 -18.30
CA ASN A 239 3.48 -7.36 -17.71
C ASN A 239 3.48 -7.30 -16.18
N LEU A 240 4.66 -7.09 -15.59
CA LEU A 240 4.81 -6.85 -14.16
C LEU A 240 4.60 -5.36 -13.83
N LEU A 241 5.28 -4.47 -14.56
CA LEU A 241 5.27 -3.02 -14.29
C LEU A 241 3.93 -2.36 -14.60
N ASN A 242 3.19 -2.84 -15.61
CA ASN A 242 1.91 -2.26 -16.02
C ASN A 242 0.76 -2.49 -15.02
N LYS A 243 1.01 -3.25 -13.95
CA LYS A 243 0.07 -3.45 -12.83
C LYS A 243 0.15 -2.34 -11.79
N VAL A 244 1.20 -1.51 -11.86
CA VAL A 244 1.43 -0.36 -10.98
C VAL A 244 0.53 0.80 -11.39
N ILE A 245 -0.10 1.43 -10.40
CA ILE A 245 -0.83 2.68 -10.57
C ILE A 245 0.19 3.81 -10.62
N VAL A 246 0.20 4.57 -11.72
CA VAL A 246 1.17 5.65 -11.96
C VAL A 246 0.47 6.99 -12.00
N LEU A 247 0.87 7.90 -11.11
CA LEU A 247 0.23 9.20 -10.92
C LEU A 247 1.25 10.33 -10.84
N LYS A 248 0.86 11.50 -11.34
CA LYS A 248 1.50 12.77 -11.01
C LYS A 248 1.19 13.12 -9.55
N VAL A 249 2.07 13.85 -8.86
CA VAL A 249 1.85 14.28 -7.47
C VAL A 249 0.52 15.04 -7.34
N ASP A 250 0.23 15.96 -8.26
CA ASP A 250 -1.00 16.73 -8.25
C ASP A 250 -2.25 15.88 -8.46
N GLN A 251 -2.18 14.86 -9.32
CA GLN A 251 -3.28 13.91 -9.52
C GLN A 251 -3.55 13.12 -8.23
N PHE A 252 -2.50 12.56 -7.63
CA PHE A 252 -2.61 11.81 -6.39
C PHE A 252 -3.19 12.67 -5.26
N ARG A 253 -2.62 13.87 -5.05
CA ARG A 253 -3.10 14.84 -4.04
C ARG A 253 -4.55 15.24 -4.27
N THR A 254 -4.92 15.58 -5.50
CA THR A 254 -6.28 16.01 -5.84
C THR A 254 -7.27 14.88 -5.58
N THR A 255 -6.95 13.64 -5.99
CA THR A 255 -7.77 12.47 -5.71
C THR A 255 -7.95 12.26 -4.21
N LEU A 256 -6.87 12.26 -3.42
CA LEU A 256 -7.00 12.10 -1.96
C LEU A 256 -7.86 13.21 -1.34
N ASN A 257 -7.67 14.46 -1.78
CA ASN A 257 -8.42 15.61 -1.25
C ASN A 257 -9.93 15.51 -1.52
N GLN A 258 -10.37 14.84 -2.58
CA GLN A 258 -11.79 14.56 -2.81
C GLN A 258 -12.39 13.71 -1.70
N PHE A 259 -11.69 12.64 -1.30
CA PHE A 259 -12.10 11.76 -0.19
C PHE A 259 -12.01 12.46 1.17
N LEU A 260 -10.96 13.24 1.41
CA LEU A 260 -10.83 14.00 2.67
C LEU A 260 -11.97 15.00 2.83
N THR A 261 -12.29 15.74 1.76
CA THR A 261 -13.32 16.79 1.80
C THR A 261 -14.71 16.22 1.97
N SER A 262 -15.02 15.04 1.40
CA SER A 262 -16.33 14.38 1.59
C SER A 262 -16.60 14.00 3.05
N ARG A 263 -15.55 13.93 3.89
CA ARG A 263 -15.62 13.69 5.34
C ARG A 263 -15.24 14.92 6.17
N HIS A 264 -15.28 16.11 5.58
CA HIS A 264 -14.94 17.38 6.23
C HIS A 264 -13.53 17.41 6.86
N ILE A 265 -12.59 16.63 6.32
CA ILE A 265 -11.19 16.63 6.73
C ILE A 265 -10.43 17.66 5.88
N ALA A 266 -9.58 18.46 6.54
CA ALA A 266 -8.81 19.49 5.86
C ALA A 266 -7.92 18.91 4.73
N PRO A 267 -7.87 19.53 3.54
CA PRO A 267 -7.15 18.99 2.39
C PRO A 267 -5.63 19.02 2.60
N ILE A 268 -4.91 18.13 1.94
CA ILE A 268 -3.43 18.14 1.84
C ILE A 268 -3.00 19.38 1.05
N THR A 269 -2.18 20.23 1.67
CA THR A 269 -1.82 21.57 1.15
C THR A 269 -0.41 21.65 0.57
N VAL A 270 0.40 20.60 0.69
CA VAL A 270 1.77 20.61 0.16
C VAL A 270 1.73 20.41 -1.35
N GLU A 271 2.03 21.46 -2.11
CA GLU A 271 1.94 21.47 -3.59
C GLU A 271 3.28 21.17 -4.29
N ASN A 272 4.40 21.53 -3.66
CA ASN A 272 5.72 21.43 -4.31
C ASN A 272 6.52 20.23 -3.81
N TYR A 273 6.56 19.17 -4.62
CA TYR A 273 7.49 18.05 -4.45
C TYR A 273 8.79 18.35 -5.22
N ARG A 274 9.76 18.98 -4.54
CA ARG A 274 11.09 19.25 -5.09
C ARG A 274 12.15 18.33 -4.54
#